data_AF-A0A8B7ZL27-F1
#
_entry.id   AF-A0A8B7ZL27-F1
#
_cell.length_a   1.000
_cell.length_b   1.000
_cell.length_c   1.000
_cell.angle_alpha   90.00
_cell.angle_beta   90.00
_cell.angle_gamma   90.00
#
_symmetry.space_group_name_H-M   'P 1'
#
loop_
_entity.id
_entity.type
_entity.pdbx_description
1 polymer ?
#
loop_
_entity_poly.entity_id
_entity_poly.type
_entity_poly.pdbx_seq_one_letter_code
_entity_poly.pdbx_strand_id
1 'polypeptide(L)'
;MACESETDRTDLTPSQLHDLLTTCVNSTNFRERDKFFEQYLNSCSFHHPKIKSSVNRAHVRRVYNICDKEHLAKELHHISTAFQRNGYKPQQIKTQRILSKYDIKVFHTAPLKIRGMLTSHKDLQDPHHRPGVYKIPCQCCKEYIGETGRDLPTRLKEHQAHCRKGEYEKSGTVEHSHSEDHRINWDQANLITSIQHWYPKRIREALEILKHDIVPQDIGISISDIWQPLLTS
;
A
#
# COMPACT_ATOMS: atom_id res chain seq x y z
N MET A 1 24.33 -0.59 33.43
CA MET A 1 24.86 0.36 32.44
C MET A 1 23.70 1.19 31.95
N ALA A 2 23.76 2.51 32.16
CA ALA A 2 22.69 3.46 31.89
C ALA A 2 22.42 3.59 30.38
N CYS A 3 21.14 3.75 29.99
CA CYS A 3 20.76 4.17 28.65
C CYS A 3 21.23 5.62 28.43
N GLU A 4 22.11 5.82 27.45
CA GLU A 4 22.46 7.13 26.93
C GLU A 4 21.22 7.79 26.29
N SER A 5 21.00 9.08 26.57
CA SER A 5 19.94 9.88 25.97
C SER A 5 20.23 10.19 24.50
N GLU A 6 19.19 10.34 23.68
CA GLU A 6 19.26 10.55 22.22
C GLU A 6 20.07 11.78 21.76
N THR A 7 20.50 12.64 22.68
CA THR A 7 21.28 13.85 22.43
C THR A 7 22.74 13.60 22.04
N ASP A 8 23.31 12.42 22.32
CA ASP A 8 24.73 12.13 22.03
C ASP A 8 24.98 11.59 20.62
N ARG A 9 23.95 11.56 19.76
CA ARG A 9 24.03 10.92 18.42
C ARG A 9 24.16 11.88 17.25
N THR A 10 23.93 13.19 17.43
CA THR A 10 23.97 14.18 16.33
C THR A 10 24.35 15.58 16.82
N ASP A 11 25.13 16.33 16.05
CA ASP A 11 25.48 17.76 16.32
C ASP A 11 24.39 18.76 15.86
N LEU A 12 23.18 18.28 15.53
CA LEU A 12 22.11 19.13 15.00
C LEU A 12 21.35 19.85 16.12
N THR A 13 21.11 21.15 15.92
CA THR A 13 20.28 21.93 16.85
C THR A 13 18.80 21.55 16.72
N PRO A 14 17.98 21.74 17.79
CA PRO A 14 16.55 21.36 17.76
C PRO A 14 15.75 21.98 16.61
N SER A 15 16.07 23.22 16.20
CA SER A 15 15.43 23.88 15.05
C SER A 15 15.84 23.25 13.72
N GLN A 16 17.09 22.82 13.57
CA GLN A 16 17.56 22.13 12.36
C GLN A 16 16.93 20.74 12.21
N LEU A 17 16.71 20.03 13.31
CA LEU A 17 15.97 18.76 13.32
C LEU A 17 14.51 18.98 12.90
N HIS A 18 13.86 20.03 13.41
CA HIS A 18 12.49 20.39 13.05
C HIS A 18 12.34 20.71 11.55
N ASP A 19 13.25 21.48 10.98
CA ASP A 19 13.21 21.84 9.55
C ASP A 19 13.48 20.62 8.64
N LEU A 20 14.39 19.73 9.06
CA LEU A 20 14.67 18.47 8.38
C LEU A 20 13.45 17.56 8.36
N LEU A 21 12.80 17.37 9.52
CA LEU A 21 11.59 16.56 9.65
C LEU A 21 10.43 17.15 8.85
N THR A 22 10.26 18.48 8.88
CA THR A 22 9.22 19.18 8.12
C THR A 22 9.40 19.03 6.60
N THR A 23 10.63 19.17 6.12
CA THR A 23 10.98 18.97 4.70
C THR A 23 10.76 17.52 4.26
N CYS A 24 11.08 16.59 5.16
CA CYS A 24 10.92 15.16 4.98
C CYS A 24 9.44 14.78 4.86
N VAL A 25 8.60 15.14 5.85
CA VAL A 25 7.16 14.84 5.88
C VAL A 25 6.42 15.41 4.66
N ASN A 26 6.84 16.58 4.16
CA ASN A 26 6.25 17.20 2.97
C ASN A 26 6.76 16.61 1.64
N SER A 27 7.73 15.69 1.66
CA SER A 27 8.20 15.01 0.47
C SER A 27 7.40 13.71 0.24
N THR A 28 7.04 13.45 -1.01
CA THR A 28 6.30 12.22 -1.41
C THR A 28 7.09 10.91 -1.22
N ASN A 29 8.34 11.00 -0.76
CA ASN A 29 9.29 9.89 -0.67
C ASN A 29 9.81 9.62 0.75
N PHE A 30 9.47 10.45 1.74
CA PHE A 30 9.99 10.24 3.09
C PHE A 30 9.31 9.07 3.80
N ARG A 31 10.14 8.25 4.44
CA ARG A 31 9.72 7.22 5.38
C ARG A 31 10.68 7.27 6.56
N GLU A 32 10.17 7.63 7.73
CA GLU A 32 10.90 7.38 8.97
C GLU A 32 11.11 5.86 9.12
N ARG A 33 12.34 5.48 9.44
CA ARG A 33 12.70 4.10 9.72
C ARG A 33 13.68 4.11 10.88
N ASP A 34 13.33 3.41 11.95
CA ASP A 34 14.10 3.29 13.21
C ASP A 34 15.56 2.81 13.04
N LYS A 35 15.93 2.37 11.83
CA LYS A 35 17.25 1.81 11.50
C LYS A 35 17.66 2.19 10.08
N PHE A 36 18.46 3.25 9.95
CA PHE A 36 19.04 3.71 8.68
C PHE A 36 19.80 2.59 7.91
N PHE A 37 20.35 1.62 8.63
CA PHE A 37 21.13 0.49 8.10
C PHE A 37 20.29 -0.65 7.51
N GLU A 38 18.96 -0.67 7.72
CA GLU A 38 18.06 -1.73 7.21
C GLU A 38 17.40 -1.34 5.87
N GLN A 39 18.10 -0.58 5.03
CA GLN A 39 17.64 -0.25 3.67
C GLN A 39 17.96 -1.37 2.68
N TYR A 40 17.09 -2.37 2.64
CA TYR A 40 17.13 -3.40 1.61
C TYR A 40 16.22 -2.99 0.44
N LEU A 41 16.74 -3.08 -0.78
CA LEU A 41 15.91 -2.98 -1.99
C LEU A 41 14.78 -3.99 -1.91
N ASN A 42 13.58 -3.65 -2.35
CA ASN A 42 12.46 -4.60 -2.42
C ASN A 42 12.52 -5.42 -3.73
N SER A 43 12.21 -6.72 -3.65
CA SER A 43 12.29 -7.63 -4.80
C SER A 43 11.34 -7.23 -5.94
N CYS A 44 10.21 -6.59 -5.58
CA CYS A 44 9.18 -6.11 -6.51
C CYS A 44 9.41 -4.68 -7.00
N SER A 45 10.48 -4.00 -6.59
CA SER A 45 10.76 -2.63 -7.08
C SER A 45 11.04 -2.59 -8.59
N PHE A 46 10.88 -1.44 -9.26
CA PHE A 46 11.11 -1.32 -10.71
C PHE A 46 12.60 -1.31 -11.14
N HIS A 47 13.51 -1.61 -10.22
CA HIS A 47 14.94 -1.72 -10.55
C HIS A 47 15.23 -2.97 -11.39
N HIS A 48 16.16 -2.82 -12.33
CA HIS A 48 16.63 -3.94 -13.14
C HIS A 48 17.18 -5.09 -12.26
N PRO A 49 16.91 -6.38 -12.55
CA PRO A 49 17.31 -7.51 -11.70
C PRO A 49 18.80 -7.60 -11.37
N LYS A 50 19.68 -7.11 -12.26
CA LYS A 50 21.13 -7.03 -12.01
C LYS A 50 21.47 -6.07 -10.87
N ILE A 51 20.76 -4.95 -10.74
CA ILE A 51 20.98 -3.97 -9.66
C ILE A 51 20.58 -4.58 -8.31
N LYS A 52 19.41 -5.21 -8.25
CA LYS A 52 18.94 -5.94 -7.05
C LYS A 52 19.89 -7.05 -6.63
N SER A 53 20.39 -7.83 -7.59
CA SER A 53 21.34 -8.93 -7.31
C SER A 53 22.71 -8.42 -6.85
N SER A 54 23.16 -7.28 -7.37
CA SER A 54 24.40 -6.63 -6.96
C SER A 54 24.33 -6.15 -5.51
N VAL A 55 23.24 -5.49 -5.14
CA VAL A 55 23.02 -5.00 -3.77
C VAL A 55 22.90 -6.16 -2.79
N ASN A 56 22.14 -7.22 -3.10
CA ASN A 56 22.06 -8.41 -2.24
C ASN A 56 23.44 -9.05 -1.99
N ARG A 57 24.25 -9.16 -3.05
CA ARG A 57 25.63 -9.68 -2.96
C ARG A 57 26.51 -8.80 -2.08
N ALA A 58 26.37 -7.47 -2.18
CA ALA A 58 27.15 -6.53 -1.37
C ALA A 58 26.85 -6.67 0.13
N HIS A 59 25.58 -6.82 0.51
CA HIS A 59 25.21 -7.06 1.91
C HIS A 59 25.79 -8.39 2.44
N VAL A 60 25.63 -9.50 1.70
CA VAL A 60 26.19 -10.80 2.11
C VAL A 60 27.71 -10.74 2.22
N ARG A 61 28.40 -10.05 1.29
CA ARG A 61 29.86 -9.90 1.32
C ARG A 61 30.34 -9.06 2.50
N ARG A 62 29.64 -7.98 2.84
CA ARG A 62 29.97 -7.15 4.01
C ARG A 62 29.85 -7.96 5.31
N VAL A 63 28.86 -8.85 5.43
CA VAL A 63 28.74 -9.72 6.61
C VAL A 63 29.94 -10.65 6.77
N TYR A 64 30.43 -11.26 5.70
CA TYR A 64 31.63 -12.11 5.79
C TYR A 64 32.93 -11.35 6.03
N ASN A 65 32.99 -10.07 5.65
CA ASN A 65 34.22 -9.28 5.68
C ASN A 65 34.37 -8.41 6.93
N ILE A 66 33.26 -8.04 7.58
CA ILE A 66 33.25 -7.06 8.67
C ILE A 66 32.83 -7.71 10.00
N CYS A 67 32.03 -8.79 9.97
CA CYS A 67 31.54 -9.42 11.20
C CYS A 67 32.51 -10.47 11.74
N ASP A 68 32.73 -10.43 13.06
CA ASP A 68 33.50 -11.44 13.78
C ASP A 68 32.82 -12.81 13.75
N LYS A 69 33.62 -13.88 13.87
CA LYS A 69 33.17 -15.27 13.74
C LYS A 69 32.01 -15.63 14.68
N GLU A 70 31.98 -15.03 15.87
CA GLU A 70 30.95 -15.26 16.89
C GLU A 70 29.59 -14.67 16.51
N HIS A 71 29.58 -13.52 15.83
CA HIS A 71 28.37 -12.79 15.45
C HIS A 71 27.90 -13.08 14.02
N LEU A 72 28.75 -13.71 13.21
CA LEU A 72 28.52 -14.01 11.80
C LEU A 72 27.19 -14.73 11.55
N ALA A 73 26.84 -15.72 12.37
CA ALA A 73 25.61 -16.50 12.21
C ALA A 73 24.36 -15.65 12.50
N LYS A 74 24.42 -14.82 13.55
CA LYS A 74 23.34 -13.91 13.94
C LYS A 74 23.11 -12.84 12.87
N GLU A 75 24.18 -12.32 12.31
CA GLU A 75 24.13 -11.30 11.26
C GLU A 75 23.63 -11.88 9.93
N LEU A 76 24.09 -13.07 9.53
CA LEU A 76 23.57 -13.78 8.36
C LEU A 76 22.09 -14.16 8.50
N HIS A 77 21.61 -14.38 9.72
CA HIS A 77 20.19 -14.58 9.99
C HIS A 77 19.44 -13.25 9.85
N HIS A 78 19.94 -12.18 10.46
CA HIS A 78 19.36 -10.84 10.38
C HIS A 78 19.16 -10.37 8.94
N ILE A 79 20.21 -10.42 8.10
CA ILE A 79 20.13 -10.04 6.69
C ILE A 79 19.19 -10.94 5.88
N SER A 80 19.20 -12.24 6.16
CA SER A 80 18.31 -13.19 5.47
C SER A 80 16.84 -12.89 5.77
N THR A 81 16.53 -12.63 7.03
CA THR A 81 15.20 -12.26 7.50
C THR A 81 14.78 -10.93 6.89
N ALA A 82 15.69 -9.96 6.80
CA ALA A 82 15.41 -8.68 6.17
C ALA A 82 15.16 -8.80 4.65
N PHE A 83 15.92 -9.61 3.91
CA PHE A 83 15.65 -9.86 2.50
C PHE A 83 14.35 -10.63 2.26
N GLN A 84 14.01 -11.60 3.12
CA GLN A 84 12.73 -12.30 3.04
C GLN A 84 11.55 -11.36 3.29
N ARG A 85 11.66 -10.48 4.28
CA ARG A 85 10.68 -9.40 4.53
C ARG A 85 10.54 -8.46 3.34
N ASN A 86 11.62 -8.26 2.57
CA ASN A 86 11.63 -7.47 1.34
C ASN A 86 11.24 -8.27 0.07
N GLY A 87 10.60 -9.43 0.24
CA GLY A 87 9.98 -10.20 -0.83
C GLY A 87 10.95 -11.03 -1.67
N TYR A 88 12.22 -11.16 -1.25
CA TYR A 88 13.15 -12.06 -1.92
C TYR A 88 12.87 -13.49 -1.48
N LYS A 89 12.82 -14.39 -2.44
CA LYS A 89 12.73 -15.81 -2.12
C LYS A 89 14.07 -16.31 -1.58
N PRO A 90 14.09 -17.30 -0.67
CA PRO A 90 15.34 -17.85 -0.13
C PRO A 90 16.39 -18.22 -1.20
N GLN A 91 15.96 -18.72 -2.38
CA GLN A 91 16.86 -19.03 -3.51
C GLN A 91 17.57 -17.80 -4.11
N GLN A 92 16.98 -16.62 -3.95
CA GLN A 92 17.51 -15.32 -4.39
C GLN A 92 18.42 -14.67 -3.34
N ILE A 93 18.43 -15.19 -2.09
CA ILE A 93 19.04 -14.54 -0.93
C ILE A 93 20.42 -15.11 -0.60
N LYS A 94 20.69 -16.40 -0.79
CA LYS A 94 22.04 -16.93 -0.50
C LYS A 94 22.45 -18.01 -1.51
N THR A 95 22.95 -19.09 -0.97
CA THR A 95 22.24 -20.33 -1.16
C THR A 95 22.83 -21.19 -2.25
N GLN A 96 22.74 -20.92 -3.55
CA GLN A 96 23.11 -22.01 -4.48
C GLN A 96 24.60 -22.39 -4.40
N ARG A 97 25.52 -21.41 -4.40
CA ARG A 97 26.98 -21.67 -4.28
C ARG A 97 27.46 -22.05 -2.88
N ILE A 98 26.70 -21.70 -1.83
CA ILE A 98 27.07 -21.95 -0.43
C ILE A 98 26.47 -23.29 0.05
N LEU A 99 25.27 -23.65 -0.41
CA LEU A 99 24.58 -24.91 -0.07
C LEU A 99 25.07 -26.08 -0.92
N SER A 100 25.55 -25.82 -2.14
CA SER A 100 26.24 -26.84 -2.95
C SER A 100 27.53 -27.35 -2.28
N LYS A 101 28.13 -26.61 -1.34
CA LYS A 101 29.28 -27.08 -0.54
C LYS A 101 28.90 -28.13 0.51
N TYR A 102 27.62 -28.29 0.83
CA TYR A 102 27.10 -29.22 1.82
C TYR A 102 26.13 -30.25 1.20
N ASP A 103 26.22 -30.43 -0.11
CA ASP A 103 25.49 -31.44 -0.91
C ASP A 103 23.95 -31.41 -0.83
N ILE A 104 23.36 -30.24 -0.56
CA ILE A 104 21.90 -30.04 -0.58
C ILE A 104 21.47 -29.57 -1.97
N LYS A 105 20.63 -30.36 -2.66
CA LYS A 105 20.12 -30.04 -4.00
C LYS A 105 18.95 -29.07 -3.96
N VAL A 106 19.08 -27.95 -4.67
CA VAL A 106 18.07 -26.89 -4.79
C VAL A 106 17.43 -26.95 -6.18
N PHE A 107 16.10 -26.94 -6.23
CA PHE A 107 15.32 -26.88 -7.48
C PHE A 107 14.64 -25.53 -7.64
N HIS A 108 14.58 -25.04 -8.88
CA HIS A 108 14.00 -23.74 -9.23
C HIS A 108 12.64 -23.90 -9.89
N THR A 109 11.71 -22.99 -9.62
CA THR A 109 10.44 -22.88 -10.37
C THR A 109 10.61 -21.88 -11.52
N ALA A 110 10.05 -22.20 -12.69
CA ALA A 110 10.25 -21.40 -13.91
C ALA A 110 9.79 -19.93 -13.73
N PRO A 111 10.59 -18.95 -14.19
CA PRO A 111 10.27 -17.52 -14.06
C PRO A 111 9.13 -17.09 -15.00
N LEU A 112 8.79 -17.88 -16.01
CA LEU A 112 7.74 -17.61 -16.98
C LEU A 112 6.62 -18.63 -16.78
N LYS A 113 5.64 -18.28 -15.94
CA LYS A 113 4.39 -19.05 -15.89
C LYS A 113 3.73 -18.93 -17.26
N ILE A 114 3.16 -20.02 -17.78
CA ILE A 114 2.45 -20.05 -19.08
C ILE A 114 1.47 -18.86 -19.19
N ARG A 115 0.77 -18.51 -18.10
CA ARG A 115 -0.10 -17.32 -18.03
C ARG A 115 0.56 -15.99 -18.42
N GLY A 116 1.86 -15.81 -18.16
CA GLY A 116 2.60 -14.61 -18.55
C GLY A 116 3.14 -14.65 -19.98
N MET A 117 3.17 -15.84 -20.60
CA MET A 117 3.49 -16.03 -22.02
C MET A 117 2.22 -15.97 -22.89
N LEU A 118 1.10 -16.43 -22.34
CA LEU A 118 -0.21 -16.34 -22.97
C LEU A 118 -0.77 -14.93 -22.75
N THR A 119 -1.15 -14.28 -23.83
CA THR A 119 -1.97 -13.07 -23.77
C THR A 119 -3.31 -13.41 -23.12
N SER A 120 -3.79 -12.54 -22.22
CA SER A 120 -5.14 -12.70 -21.72
C SER A 120 -6.09 -12.52 -22.90
N HIS A 121 -6.97 -13.49 -23.15
CA HIS A 121 -8.04 -13.37 -24.15
C HIS A 121 -9.12 -12.36 -23.71
N LYS A 122 -9.10 -11.91 -22.45
CA LYS A 122 -10.03 -10.88 -22.00
C LYS A 122 -9.62 -9.54 -22.59
N ASP A 123 -10.60 -8.85 -23.15
CA ASP A 123 -10.41 -7.49 -23.62
C ASP A 123 -9.85 -6.61 -22.51
N LEU A 124 -8.94 -5.71 -22.91
CA LEU A 124 -8.47 -4.66 -22.03
C LEU A 124 -9.69 -3.80 -21.66
N GLN A 125 -9.98 -3.74 -20.37
CA GLN A 125 -11.04 -2.88 -19.86
C GLN A 125 -10.69 -1.44 -20.25
N ASP A 126 -11.65 -0.77 -20.90
CA ASP A 126 -11.52 0.64 -21.25
C ASP A 126 -11.06 1.43 -20.00
N PRO A 127 -10.03 2.29 -20.11
CA PRO A 127 -9.58 3.14 -19.02
C PRO A 127 -10.69 3.91 -18.28
N HIS A 128 -11.77 4.26 -18.98
CA HIS A 128 -12.93 4.97 -18.45
C HIS A 128 -13.94 4.05 -17.73
N HIS A 129 -13.85 2.73 -17.92
CA HIS A 129 -14.77 1.73 -17.37
C HIS A 129 -14.09 0.83 -16.33
N ARG A 130 -13.51 1.45 -15.30
CA ARG A 130 -12.73 0.74 -14.27
C ARG A 130 -13.46 0.60 -12.94
N PRO A 131 -13.30 -0.54 -12.25
CA PRO A 131 -13.76 -0.70 -10.87
C PRO A 131 -12.89 0.10 -9.91
N GLY A 132 -13.45 0.46 -8.76
CA GLY A 132 -12.72 1.21 -7.76
C GLY A 132 -13.60 1.83 -6.69
N VAL A 133 -13.03 2.82 -6.02
CA VAL A 133 -13.70 3.64 -5.01
C VAL A 133 -14.06 4.98 -5.64
N TYR A 134 -15.29 5.43 -5.43
CA TYR A 134 -15.83 6.65 -6.00
C TYR A 134 -16.50 7.48 -4.92
N LYS A 135 -16.80 8.74 -5.27
CA LYS A 135 -17.63 9.61 -4.45
C LYS A 135 -18.75 10.28 -5.26
N ILE A 136 -19.81 10.64 -4.55
CA ILE A 136 -20.97 11.36 -5.07
C ILE A 136 -21.24 12.55 -4.14
N PRO A 137 -21.01 13.79 -4.59
CA PRO A 137 -21.31 14.97 -3.79
C PRO A 137 -22.82 15.19 -3.60
N CYS A 138 -23.19 15.74 -2.45
CA CYS A 138 -24.55 16.18 -2.14
C CYS A 138 -24.63 17.70 -2.03
N GLN A 139 -25.82 18.27 -2.19
CA GLN A 139 -26.10 19.70 -2.01
C GLN A 139 -25.70 20.22 -0.62
N CYS A 140 -25.76 19.38 0.41
CA CYS A 140 -25.39 19.73 1.79
C CYS A 140 -23.87 19.73 2.05
N CYS A 141 -23.05 19.70 1.00
CA CYS A 141 -21.59 19.64 1.05
C CYS A 141 -20.99 18.35 1.63
N LYS A 142 -21.82 17.38 2.03
CA LYS A 142 -21.37 16.02 2.37
C LYS A 142 -21.14 15.19 1.10
N GLU A 143 -20.25 14.22 1.21
CA GLU A 143 -19.96 13.29 0.12
C GLU A 143 -20.38 11.87 0.50
N TYR A 144 -21.02 11.15 -0.43
CA TYR A 144 -21.20 9.71 -0.30
C TYR A 144 -19.99 9.02 -0.90
N ILE A 145 -19.40 8.05 -0.19
CA ILE A 145 -18.22 7.30 -0.65
C ILE A 145 -18.60 5.83 -0.78
N GLY A 146 -18.35 5.24 -1.93
CA GLY A 146 -18.71 3.85 -2.16
C GLY A 146 -17.73 3.10 -3.04
N GLU A 147 -17.79 1.77 -2.97
CA GLU A 147 -17.08 0.90 -3.89
C GLU A 147 -17.94 0.36 -5.04
N THR A 148 -17.26 0.09 -6.16
CA THR A 148 -17.85 -0.60 -7.32
C THR A 148 -16.90 -1.65 -7.89
N GLY A 149 -17.46 -2.85 -8.15
CA GLY A 149 -16.83 -3.89 -8.97
C GLY A 149 -17.09 -3.72 -10.48
N ARG A 150 -18.05 -2.86 -10.84
CA ARG A 150 -18.38 -2.44 -12.20
C ARG A 150 -17.73 -1.10 -12.48
N ASP A 151 -17.95 -0.53 -13.65
CA ASP A 151 -17.60 0.86 -13.91
C ASP A 151 -18.52 1.83 -13.13
N LEU A 152 -18.01 3.05 -12.92
CA LEU A 152 -18.74 4.10 -12.20
C LEU A 152 -20.07 4.47 -12.88
N PRO A 153 -20.16 4.70 -14.21
CA PRO A 153 -21.42 5.06 -14.85
C PRO A 153 -22.55 4.06 -14.62
N THR A 154 -22.25 2.76 -14.65
CA THR A 154 -23.25 1.73 -14.36
C THR A 154 -23.72 1.80 -12.91
N ARG A 155 -22.79 2.00 -11.97
CA ARG A 155 -23.12 2.15 -10.54
C ARG A 155 -23.99 3.39 -10.27
N LEU A 156 -23.73 4.51 -10.95
CA LEU A 156 -24.55 5.71 -10.84
C LEU A 156 -25.98 5.48 -11.34
N LYS A 157 -26.14 4.75 -12.46
CA LYS A 157 -27.46 4.38 -12.99
C LYS A 157 -28.25 3.49 -12.01
N GLU A 158 -27.57 2.59 -11.29
CA GLU A 158 -28.19 1.76 -10.26
C GLU A 158 -28.75 2.63 -9.12
N HIS A 159 -27.95 3.57 -8.59
CA HIS A 159 -28.39 4.51 -7.56
C HIS A 159 -29.57 5.38 -8.02
N GLN A 160 -29.50 5.90 -9.24
CA GLN A 160 -30.61 6.65 -9.84
C GLN A 160 -31.87 5.78 -10.01
N ALA A 161 -31.71 4.50 -10.33
CA ALA A 161 -32.84 3.57 -10.42
C ALA A 161 -33.47 3.31 -9.04
N HIS A 162 -32.68 3.17 -7.97
CA HIS A 162 -33.19 3.06 -6.60
C HIS A 162 -33.99 4.30 -6.20
N CYS A 163 -33.48 5.49 -6.51
CA CYS A 163 -34.19 6.75 -6.30
C CYS A 163 -35.55 6.78 -7.03
N ARG A 164 -35.58 6.39 -8.31
CA ARG A 164 -36.84 6.36 -9.11
C ARG A 164 -37.84 5.32 -8.62
N LYS A 165 -37.38 4.20 -8.08
CA LYS A 165 -38.23 3.09 -7.60
C LYS A 165 -38.72 3.26 -6.16
N GLY A 166 -38.18 4.22 -5.42
CA GLY A 166 -38.49 4.38 -4.00
C GLY A 166 -37.78 3.38 -3.09
N GLU A 167 -36.71 2.73 -3.56
CA GLU A 167 -35.93 1.74 -2.80
C GLU A 167 -34.76 2.42 -2.09
N TYR A 168 -35.07 3.36 -1.20
CA TYR A 168 -34.09 4.29 -0.63
C TYR A 168 -33.06 3.58 0.26
N GLU A 169 -33.51 2.57 1.01
CA GLU A 169 -32.71 1.76 1.95
C GLU A 169 -31.56 0.97 1.28
N LYS A 170 -31.57 0.86 -0.06
CA LYS A 170 -30.51 0.15 -0.80
C LYS A 170 -29.29 1.01 -1.08
N SER A 171 -29.35 2.31 -0.81
CA SER A 171 -28.27 3.24 -1.10
C SER A 171 -28.24 4.40 -0.11
N GLY A 172 -27.16 4.50 0.68
CA GLY A 172 -27.00 5.57 1.67
C GLY A 172 -27.12 6.98 1.08
N THR A 173 -26.61 7.22 -0.14
CA THR A 173 -26.78 8.52 -0.79
C THR A 173 -28.23 8.84 -1.15
N VAL A 174 -29.03 7.82 -1.50
CA VAL A 174 -30.43 7.99 -1.87
C VAL A 174 -31.29 8.14 -0.62
N GLU A 175 -31.03 7.33 0.41
CA GLU A 175 -31.67 7.44 1.73
C GLU A 175 -31.46 8.81 2.35
N HIS A 176 -30.24 9.33 2.33
CA HIS A 176 -29.92 10.68 2.81
C HIS A 176 -30.65 11.77 2.01
N SER A 177 -30.65 11.67 0.67
CA SER A 177 -31.37 12.62 -0.18
C SER A 177 -32.87 12.63 0.12
N HIS A 178 -33.46 11.46 0.38
CA HIS A 178 -34.88 11.35 0.72
C HIS A 178 -35.22 11.88 2.12
N SER A 179 -34.39 11.57 3.12
CA SER A 179 -34.64 11.95 4.52
C SER A 179 -34.36 13.41 4.82
N GLU A 180 -33.35 14.01 4.18
CA GLU A 180 -32.94 15.40 4.39
C GLU A 180 -33.42 16.36 3.26
N ASP A 181 -34.17 15.85 2.27
CA ASP A 181 -34.66 16.60 1.10
C ASP A 181 -33.55 17.34 0.32
N HIS A 182 -32.40 16.69 0.18
CA HIS A 182 -31.23 17.23 -0.52
C HIS A 182 -31.10 16.71 -1.94
N ARG A 183 -30.60 17.56 -2.85
CA ARG A 183 -30.26 17.14 -4.21
C ARG A 183 -28.91 16.42 -4.27
N ILE A 184 -28.87 15.28 -4.96
CA ILE A 184 -27.64 14.54 -5.28
C ILE A 184 -27.00 15.11 -6.57
N ASN A 185 -25.71 15.41 -6.55
CA ASN A 185 -24.96 15.95 -7.69
C ASN A 185 -24.31 14.82 -8.51
N TRP A 186 -25.12 14.10 -9.28
CA TRP A 186 -24.68 12.95 -10.08
C TRP A 186 -23.61 13.28 -11.12
N ASP A 187 -23.65 14.49 -11.68
CA ASP A 187 -22.73 15.00 -12.69
C ASP A 187 -21.32 15.25 -12.13
N GLN A 188 -21.22 15.50 -10.82
CA GLN A 188 -19.95 15.69 -10.12
C GLN A 188 -19.40 14.39 -9.53
N ALA A 189 -20.08 13.26 -9.72
CA ALA A 189 -19.60 11.97 -9.24
C ALA A 189 -18.31 11.56 -9.97
N ASN A 190 -17.29 11.17 -9.21
CA ASN A 190 -15.99 10.83 -9.77
C ASN A 190 -15.35 9.62 -9.10
N LEU A 191 -14.47 8.95 -9.85
CA LEU A 191 -13.67 7.84 -9.35
C LEU A 191 -12.48 8.41 -8.58
N ILE A 192 -12.37 8.11 -7.28
CA ILE A 192 -11.24 8.50 -6.45
C ILE A 192 -10.01 7.69 -6.84
N THR A 193 -10.17 6.37 -6.97
CA THR A 193 -9.07 5.51 -7.38
C THR A 193 -9.56 4.22 -8.03
N SER A 194 -8.83 3.74 -9.03
CA SER A 194 -9.12 2.50 -9.75
C SER A 194 -8.45 1.31 -9.08
N ILE A 195 -9.24 0.39 -8.52
CA ILE A 195 -8.75 -0.84 -7.88
C ILE A 195 -9.63 -2.02 -8.33
N GLN A 196 -9.02 -3.06 -8.89
CA GLN A 196 -9.76 -4.28 -9.29
C GLN A 196 -9.97 -5.25 -8.13
N HIS A 197 -8.97 -5.41 -7.27
CA HIS A 197 -8.98 -6.40 -6.19
C HIS A 197 -9.91 -5.97 -5.05
N TRP A 198 -10.68 -6.93 -4.53
CA TRP A 198 -11.71 -6.70 -3.52
C TRP A 198 -11.15 -6.10 -2.22
N TYR A 199 -10.12 -6.72 -1.63
CA TYR A 199 -9.68 -6.37 -0.29
C TYR A 199 -8.99 -4.99 -0.21
N PRO A 200 -8.08 -4.63 -1.15
CA PRO A 200 -7.51 -3.28 -1.18
C PRO A 200 -8.55 -2.19 -1.43
N LYS A 201 -9.64 -2.52 -2.15
CA LYS A 201 -10.73 -1.59 -2.43
C LYS A 201 -11.52 -1.27 -1.16
N ARG A 202 -11.86 -2.28 -0.36
CA ARG A 202 -12.55 -2.07 0.93
C ARG A 202 -11.73 -1.28 1.93
N ILE A 203 -10.42 -1.53 2.02
CA ILE A 203 -9.53 -0.71 2.86
C ILE A 203 -9.52 0.74 2.36
N ARG A 204 -9.41 0.93 1.04
CA ARG A 204 -9.39 2.27 0.44
C ARG A 204 -10.69 3.03 0.69
N GLU A 205 -11.84 2.38 0.51
CA GLU A 205 -13.17 2.95 0.81
C GLU A 205 -13.24 3.44 2.26
N ALA A 206 -12.90 2.58 3.22
CA ALA A 206 -12.92 2.94 4.64
C ALA A 206 -11.94 4.09 4.97
N LEU A 207 -10.76 4.15 4.34
CA LEU A 207 -9.83 5.27 4.50
C LEU A 207 -10.40 6.59 3.95
N GLU A 208 -11.12 6.54 2.82
CA GLU A 208 -11.72 7.73 2.22
C GLU A 208 -12.92 8.22 3.03
N ILE A 209 -13.73 7.30 3.57
CA ILE A 209 -14.80 7.60 4.52
C ILE A 209 -14.29 8.36 5.74
N LEU A 210 -13.14 7.95 6.29
CA LEU A 210 -12.55 8.62 7.46
C LEU A 210 -12.00 10.02 7.15
N LYS A 211 -11.66 10.31 5.89
CA LYS A 211 -11.03 11.58 5.48
C LYS A 211 -12.03 12.68 5.13
N HIS A 212 -13.27 12.33 4.81
CA HIS A 212 -14.25 13.27 4.27
C HIS A 212 -15.42 13.44 5.22
N ASP A 213 -16.09 14.58 5.14
CA ASP A 213 -17.40 14.74 5.76
C ASP A 213 -18.43 13.96 4.94
N ILE A 214 -18.88 12.83 5.49
CA ILE A 214 -19.68 11.86 4.76
C ILE A 214 -21.17 11.94 5.07
N VAL A 215 -21.95 11.56 4.07
CA VAL A 215 -23.34 11.18 4.25
C VAL A 215 -23.41 9.96 5.20
N PRO A 216 -24.39 9.88 6.14
CA PRO A 216 -24.58 8.68 6.94
C PRO A 216 -24.72 7.42 6.07
N GLN A 217 -23.84 6.44 6.27
CA GLN A 217 -23.77 5.21 5.47
C GLN A 217 -23.13 4.06 6.26
N ASP A 218 -23.30 2.83 5.79
CA ASP A 218 -22.58 1.67 6.33
C ASP A 218 -21.09 1.77 6.00
N ILE A 219 -20.26 1.79 7.04
CA ILE A 219 -18.79 1.93 6.95
C ILE A 219 -18.15 0.62 6.46
N GLY A 220 -18.82 -0.52 6.65
CA GLY A 220 -18.40 -1.81 6.14
C GLY A 220 -17.16 -2.42 6.83
N ILE A 221 -15.98 -1.81 6.72
CA ILE A 221 -14.74 -2.23 7.43
C ILE A 221 -14.34 -1.15 8.43
N SER A 222 -14.26 -1.52 9.71
CA SER A 222 -13.66 -0.65 10.73
C SER A 222 -12.14 -0.64 10.59
N ILE A 223 -11.57 0.54 10.39
CA ILE A 223 -10.12 0.76 10.46
C ILE A 223 -9.75 1.08 11.91
N SER A 224 -8.59 0.62 12.37
CA SER A 224 -8.09 0.88 13.72
C SER A 224 -7.78 2.36 13.94
N ASP A 225 -8.10 2.89 15.13
CA ASP A 225 -7.92 4.30 15.48
C ASP A 225 -6.45 4.77 15.43
N ILE A 226 -5.50 3.84 15.42
CA ILE A 226 -4.07 4.14 15.24
C ILE A 226 -3.78 4.92 13.96
N TRP A 227 -4.67 4.85 12.96
CA TRP A 227 -4.52 5.54 11.69
C TRP A 227 -5.08 6.97 11.71
N GLN A 228 -5.91 7.35 12.69
CA GLN A 228 -6.57 8.66 12.75
C GLN A 228 -5.59 9.84 12.69
N PRO A 229 -4.45 9.86 13.44
CA PRO A 229 -3.51 10.99 13.41
C PRO A 229 -2.89 11.25 12.04
N LEU A 230 -2.83 10.22 11.16
CA LEU A 230 -2.27 10.32 9.81
C LEU A 230 -3.31 10.75 8.76
N LEU A 231 -4.59 10.82 9.14
CA LEU A 231 -5.70 11.14 8.25
C LEU A 231 -6.23 12.57 8.48
N THR A 232 -6.00 13.14 9.68
CA THR A 232 -6.47 14.48 10.09
C THR A 232 -5.41 15.58 10.01
N SER A 233 -4.21 15.29 9.49
CA SER A 233 -3.09 16.22 9.36
C SER A 233 -3.13 17.04 8.07
#